data_AF-A0A8C0GFC3-F1
#
_entry.id   AF-A0A8C0GFC3-F1
#
_cell.length_a   1.000
_cell.length_b   1.000
_cell.length_c   1.000
_cell.angle_alpha   90.00
_cell.angle_beta   90.00
_cell.angle_gamma   90.00
#
_symmetry.space_group_name_H-M   'P 1'
#
loop_
_entity.id
_entity.type
_entity.pdbx_description
1 polymer ?
#
loop_
_entity_poly.entity_id
_entity_poly.type
_entity_poly.pdbx_seq_one_letter_code
_entity_poly.pdbx_strand_id
1 'polypeptide(L)' 'LDCSTETMSSRLLKRSQCTDDAEAVMKRIDTYYQATEPMIAYYEKKTQLCKTNAEGTPEEVFLQSSIFHKN' A
#
# COMPACT_ATOMS: atom_id res chain seq x y z
N LEU A 1 -3.81 2.35 2.75
CA LEU A 1 -2.48 2.94 2.48
C LEU A 1 -2.21 2.76 1.01
N ASP A 2 -1.68 3.77 0.34
CA ASP A 2 -1.42 3.76 -1.10
C ASP A 2 0.00 4.25 -1.39
N CYS A 3 0.71 3.57 -2.28
CA CYS A 3 2.04 3.94 -2.75
C CYS A 3 2.32 3.26 -4.09
N SER A 4 3.28 3.79 -4.82
CA SER A 4 3.71 3.29 -6.12
C SER A 4 4.27 1.86 -6.05
N THR A 5 4.16 1.17 -7.18
CA THR A 5 4.80 -0.14 -7.41
C THR A 5 6.30 -0.10 -7.18
N GLU A 6 6.97 0.99 -7.53
CA GLU A 6 8.41 1.17 -7.32
C GLU A 6 8.77 1.17 -5.82
N THR A 7 8.05 1.95 -5.03
CA THR A 7 8.23 2.01 -3.58
C THR A 7 7.90 0.67 -2.92
N MET A 8 6.82 -0.01 -3.33
CA MET A 8 6.49 -1.35 -2.84
C MET A 8 7.59 -2.36 -3.17
N SER A 9 8.06 -2.37 -4.42
CA SER A 9 9.10 -3.30 -4.89
C SER A 9 10.40 -3.09 -4.12
N SER A 10 10.84 -1.84 -4.00
CA SER A 10 12.06 -1.47 -3.27
C SER A 10 12.01 -1.89 -1.80
N ARG A 11 10.86 -1.68 -1.14
CA ARG A 11 10.65 -2.08 0.26
C ARG A 11 10.61 -3.59 0.44
N LEU A 12 9.97 -4.31 -0.49
CA LEU A 12 9.90 -5.78 -0.47
C LEU A 12 11.27 -6.41 -0.66
N LEU A 13 12.05 -5.94 -1.63
CA LEU A 13 13.42 -6.39 -1.89
C LEU A 13 14.35 -6.11 -0.70
N LYS A 14 14.27 -4.90 -0.13
CA LYS A 14 15.05 -4.55 1.08
C LYS A 14 14.70 -5.46 2.27
N ARG A 15 13.44 -5.85 2.40
CA ARG A 15 12.97 -6.73 3.48
C ARG A 15 13.39 -8.18 3.27
N SER A 16 13.32 -8.69 2.05
CA SER A 16 13.64 -10.08 1.74
C SER A 16 15.15 -10.37 1.75
N GLN A 17 15.99 -9.31 1.76
CA GLN A 17 17.46 -9.28 1.92
C GLN A 17 18.29 -10.19 1.00
N CYS A 18 17.72 -11.17 0.31
CA CYS A 18 18.31 -12.04 -0.73
C CYS A 18 17.35 -13.14 -1.24
N THR A 19 16.11 -13.31 -0.73
CA THR A 19 15.30 -14.50 -1.06
C THR A 19 14.23 -14.31 -2.13
N ASP A 20 13.74 -13.09 -2.35
CA ASP A 20 12.72 -12.84 -3.37
C ASP A 20 13.39 -12.38 -4.67
N ASP A 21 13.19 -13.12 -5.75
CA ASP A 21 13.54 -12.68 -7.10
C ASP A 21 12.61 -11.54 -7.55
N ALA A 22 13.11 -10.64 -8.40
CA ALA A 22 12.35 -9.49 -8.89
C ALA A 22 11.00 -9.88 -9.54
N GLU A 23 10.97 -11.02 -10.25
CA GLU A 23 9.75 -11.56 -10.85
C GLU A 23 8.72 -11.97 -9.79
N ALA A 24 9.16 -12.60 -8.69
CA ALA A 24 8.29 -12.99 -7.60
C ALA A 24 7.70 -11.76 -6.88
N VAL A 25 8.50 -10.69 -6.72
CA VAL A 25 8.03 -9.41 -6.15
C VAL A 25 6.95 -8.80 -7.02
N MET A 26 7.17 -8.72 -8.34
CA MET A 26 6.19 -8.16 -9.27
C MET A 26 4.88 -8.97 -9.26
N LYS A 27 4.97 -10.31 -9.32
CA LYS A 27 3.79 -11.18 -9.26
C LYS A 27 2.97 -10.99 -7.97
N ARG A 28 3.64 -10.76 -6.84
CA ARG A 28 2.97 -10.46 -5.56
C ARG A 28 2.24 -9.13 -5.61
N ILE A 29 2.85 -8.10 -6.20
CA ILE A 29 2.22 -6.78 -6.35
C ILE A 29 1.03 -6.85 -7.31
N ASP A 30 1.15 -7.55 -8.43
CA ASP A 30 0.03 -7.72 -9.37
C ASP A 30 -1.14 -8.46 -8.72
N THR A 31 -0.85 -9.55 -8.00
CA THR A 31 -1.86 -10.32 -7.27
C THR A 31 -2.56 -9.46 -6.22
N TYR A 32 -1.81 -8.59 -5.54
CA TYR A 32 -2.38 -7.63 -4.60
C TYR A 32 -3.38 -6.71 -5.30
N TYR A 33 -3.02 -6.03 -6.39
CA TYR A 33 -3.92 -5.13 -7.10
C TYR A 33 -5.17 -5.84 -7.62
N GLN A 34 -5.02 -7.03 -8.22
CA GLN A 34 -6.18 -7.80 -8.71
C GLN A 34 -7.19 -8.14 -7.59
N ALA A 35 -6.70 -8.39 -6.37
CA ALA A 35 -7.55 -8.69 -5.23
C ALA A 35 -8.12 -7.42 -4.54
N THR A 36 -7.35 -6.33 -4.50
CA THR A 36 -7.71 -5.14 -3.72
C THR A 36 -8.49 -4.09 -4.50
N GLU A 37 -8.28 -3.95 -5.81
CA GLU A 37 -9.08 -3.04 -6.66
C GLU A 37 -10.60 -3.23 -6.52
N PRO A 38 -11.17 -4.45 -6.62
CA PRO A 38 -12.61 -4.64 -6.44
C PRO A 38 -13.06 -4.31 -5.01
N MET A 39 -12.20 -4.53 -4.01
CA MET A 39 -12.50 -4.23 -2.61
C MET A 39 -12.51 -2.72 -2.36
N ILE A 40 -11.54 -1.98 -2.91
CA ILE A 40 -11.48 -0.52 -2.86
C ILE A 40 -12.74 0.06 -3.50
N ALA A 41 -13.08 -0.37 -4.72
CA ALA A 41 -14.28 0.10 -5.42
C ALA A 41 -15.58 -0.19 -4.65
N TYR A 42 -15.64 -1.29 -3.91
CA TYR A 42 -16.78 -1.62 -3.04
C TYR A 42 -16.90 -0.66 -1.85
N TYR A 43 -15.80 -0.37 -1.15
CA TYR A 43 -15.82 0.51 0.03
C TYR A 43 -15.91 1.99 -0.32
N GLU A 44 -15.38 2.43 -1.47
CA GLU A 44 -15.59 3.79 -1.99
C GLU A 44 -17.08 4.11 -2.19
N LYS A 45 -17.89 3.12 -2.59
CA LYS A 45 -19.32 3.30 -2.82
C LYS A 45 -20.17 3.23 -1.55
N LYS A 46 -19.71 2.53 -0.51
CA LYS A 46 -20.52 2.23 0.69
C LYS A 46 -20.14 3.04 1.93
N THR A 47 -18.91 3.54 2.01
CA THR A 47 -18.36 4.13 3.23
C THR A 47 -17.43 5.28 2.90
N GLN A 48 -17.01 6.03 3.92
CA GLN A 48 -15.96 7.03 3.79
C GLN A 48 -14.59 6.33 3.78
N LEU A 49 -14.19 5.81 2.61
CA LEU A 49 -12.86 5.23 2.44
C LEU A 49 -11.80 6.34 2.49
N CYS A 50 -10.91 6.29 3.48
CA CYS A 50 -9.79 7.21 3.59
C CYS A 50 -8.54 6.60 2.95
N LYS A 51 -8.02 7.23 1.89
CA LYS A 51 -6.72 6.89 1.30
C LYS A 51 -5.63 7.67 2.02
N THR A 52 -4.61 6.96 2.50
CA THR A 52 -3.42 7.53 3.15
C THR A 52 -2.21 7.28 2.26
N ASN A 53 -1.46 8.32 1.95
CA ASN A 53 -0.24 8.21 1.17
C ASN A 53 0.85 7.54 2.01
N ALA A 54 1.45 6.48 1.50
CA ALA A 54 2.49 5.71 2.17
C ALA A 54 3.87 5.87 1.53
N GLU A 55 4.07 6.86 0.66
CA GLU A 55 5.37 7.17 0.06
C GLU A 55 6.37 7.75 1.07
N GLY A 56 5.87 8.55 2.03
CA GLY A 56 6.67 9.25 3.04
C GLY A 56 7.26 8.36 4.13
N THR A 57 7.85 9.01 5.15
CA THR A 57 8.41 8.31 6.32
C THR A 57 7.31 7.75 7.22
N PRO A 58 7.60 6.75 8.08
CA PRO A 58 6.62 6.21 9.03
C PRO A 58 5.94 7.31 9.88
N GLU A 59 6.68 8.35 10.26
CA GLU A 59 6.18 9.48 11.03
C GLU A 59 5.17 10.32 10.24
N GLU A 60 5.46 10.62 8.97
CA GLU A 60 4.57 11.37 8.09
C GLU A 60 3.26 10.61 7.84
N VAL A 61 3.37 9.31 7.56
CA VAL A 61 2.22 8.42 7.36
C VAL A 61 1.39 8.30 8.63
N PHE A 62 2.04 8.19 9.80
CA PHE A 62 1.38 8.13 11.09
C PHE A 62 0.58 9.41 11.36
N LEU A 63 1.20 10.58 11.17
CA LEU A 63 0.54 11.87 11.34
C LEU A 63 -0.69 11.98 10.43
N GLN A 64 -0.58 11.63 9.14
CA GLN A 64 -1.71 11.63 8.22
C GLN A 64 -2.84 10.70 8.68
N SER A 65 -2.52 9.49 9.14
CA SER A 65 -3.53 8.54 9.63
C SER A 65 -4.24 9.02 10.90
N SER A 66 -3.54 9.75 11.77
CA SER A 66 -4.06 10.26 13.04
C SER A 66 -5.11 11.36 12.88
N ILE A 67 -5.10 12.07 11.75
CA ILE A 67 -6.08 13.14 11.43
C ILE A 67 -7.49 12.56 11.29
N PHE A 68 -7.61 11.36 10.70
CA PHE A 68 -8.91 10.73 10.48
C PHE A 68 -9.56 10.20 11.76
N HIS A 69 -8.81 9.99 12.84
CA HIS A 69 -9.33 9.46 14.10
C HIS A 69 -9.87 10.56 15.04
N LYS A 70 -9.74 11.84 14.66
CA LYS A 70 -10.14 13.00 15.47
C LYS A 70 -11.40 13.72 14.99
N ASN A 71 -12.06 13.22 13.95
CA ASN A 71 -13.32 13.76 13.41
C ASN A 71 -14.49 12.84 13.69
#